data_AF-K8Z8K6-F1
#
_entry.id   AF-K8Z8K6-F1
#
_cell.length_a   1.000
_cell.length_b   1.000
_cell.length_c   1.000
_cell.angle_alpha   90.00
_cell.angle_beta   90.00
_cell.angle_gamma   90.00
#
_symmetry.space_group_name_H-M   'P 1'
#
loop_
_entity.id
_entity.type
_entity.pdbx_description
1 polymer ?
#
loop_
_entity_poly.entity_id
_entity_poly.type
_entity_poly.pdbx_seq_one_letter_code
_entity_poly.pdbx_strand_id
1 'polypeptide(L)'
;MRVTTRKQRIKRKIIKGVGVSLFSLALGTGVFCITGNAWRANTLEEMQATANSDEIIQNQERLKAGENGQTSNQHAEGETDSAEKSSSLRKGAGYNVDQRAKMDYDGVSIPSLSQVYEANKPRNRKKAMSYVVGTISIPSVNIHLNILQGTNNVNMLYGATTMLPHQEMGKGNYVLAGHNMKERNVLFSNLITDDKPQVHKGDKIYLSDGKKRYTYEVTYTETINMHNTKCLNPSKEPVITLFTCTLDHDNSGKTLYRFVVHGKLV
;
A
#
# COMPACT_ATOMS: atom_id res chain seq x y z
N MET A 1 -7.27 -65.05 34.79
CA MET A 1 -8.14 -65.41 33.65
C MET A 1 -7.83 -64.43 32.51
N ARG A 2 -6.92 -64.73 31.57
CA ARG A 2 -7.15 -65.38 30.26
C ARG A 2 -8.40 -64.84 29.51
N VAL A 3 -8.16 -64.12 28.39
CA VAL A 3 -8.43 -64.58 26.98
C VAL A 3 -9.85 -64.13 26.56
N THR A 4 -10.20 -63.52 25.41
CA THR A 4 -9.54 -63.12 24.14
C THR A 4 -10.54 -62.31 23.29
N THR A 5 -10.02 -61.54 22.33
CA THR A 5 -10.51 -61.16 20.97
C THR A 5 -11.84 -61.77 20.46
N ARG A 6 -12.64 -61.19 19.53
CA ARG A 6 -12.32 -61.03 18.09
C ARG A 6 -13.54 -60.51 17.28
N LYS A 7 -13.26 -59.60 16.34
CA LYS A 7 -13.72 -59.45 14.91
C LYS A 7 -15.20 -59.49 14.47
N GLN A 8 -15.57 -58.38 13.80
CA GLN A 8 -16.09 -58.23 12.42
C GLN A 8 -17.19 -59.18 11.88
N ARG A 9 -18.26 -58.63 11.29
CA ARG A 9 -18.44 -58.60 9.82
C ARG A 9 -19.67 -57.82 9.33
N ILE A 10 -19.45 -57.21 8.18
CA ILE A 10 -20.34 -56.49 7.26
C ILE A 10 -21.46 -57.39 6.71
N LYS A 11 -22.65 -56.81 6.44
CA LYS A 11 -23.52 -57.27 5.34
C LYS A 11 -23.98 -56.08 4.49
N ARG A 12 -23.52 -56.06 3.24
CA ARG A 12 -24.11 -55.28 2.14
C ARG A 12 -25.28 -56.08 1.57
N LYS A 13 -26.38 -55.42 1.20
CA LYS A 13 -27.38 -55.95 0.27
C LYS A 13 -27.38 -55.07 -0.97
N ILE A 14 -27.08 -55.70 -2.10
CA ILE A 14 -27.17 -55.17 -3.47
C ILE A 14 -28.53 -55.61 -4.01
N ILE A 15 -29.28 -54.71 -4.64
CA ILE A 15 -30.39 -55.05 -5.53
C ILE A 15 -30.16 -54.32 -6.86
N LYS A 16 -30.13 -55.12 -7.94
CA LYS A 16 -30.14 -54.78 -9.38
C LYS A 16 -31.56 -54.27 -9.72
N GLY A 17 -31.89 -53.33 -10.60
CA GLY A 17 -31.36 -52.85 -11.88
C GLY A 17 -32.58 -52.49 -12.76
N VAL A 18 -32.34 -51.81 -13.90
CA VAL A 18 -33.23 -51.62 -15.08
C VAL A 18 -34.24 -50.45 -15.06
N GLY A 19 -34.18 -49.61 -16.11
CA GLY A 19 -35.31 -48.80 -16.59
C GLY A 19 -34.93 -47.45 -17.20
N VAL A 20 -34.83 -47.38 -18.53
CA VAL A 20 -34.53 -46.18 -19.33
C VAL A 20 -35.82 -45.51 -19.83
N SER A 21 -35.80 -44.17 -19.89
CA SER A 21 -36.48 -43.23 -20.80
C SER A 21 -37.88 -42.64 -20.57
N LEU A 22 -37.88 -41.30 -20.73
CA LEU A 22 -38.85 -40.37 -21.35
C LEU A 22 -40.13 -40.00 -20.60
N PHE A 23 -40.24 -38.75 -20.13
CA PHE A 23 -41.06 -37.70 -20.76
C PHE A 23 -40.90 -36.35 -20.02
N SER A 24 -40.87 -35.26 -20.78
CA SER A 24 -40.80 -33.87 -20.33
C SER A 24 -41.97 -33.46 -19.42
N LEU A 25 -41.75 -32.57 -18.46
CA LEU A 25 -42.60 -31.41 -18.23
C LEU A 25 -41.89 -30.40 -17.33
N ALA A 26 -41.67 -29.19 -17.86
CA ALA A 26 -41.28 -28.03 -17.09
C ALA A 26 -42.49 -27.51 -16.30
N LEU A 27 -42.37 -27.39 -14.98
CA LEU A 27 -43.06 -26.35 -14.21
C LEU A 27 -42.14 -25.95 -13.06
N GLY A 28 -41.70 -24.69 -13.11
CA GLY A 28 -40.85 -24.11 -12.09
C GLY A 28 -41.58 -23.98 -10.77
N THR A 29 -40.88 -24.32 -9.69
CA THR A 29 -40.90 -23.57 -8.44
C THR A 29 -39.52 -23.72 -7.83
N GLY A 30 -38.75 -22.62 -7.84
CA GLY A 30 -37.44 -22.57 -7.24
C GLY A 30 -37.56 -22.70 -5.73
N VAL A 31 -37.15 -23.84 -5.19
CA VAL A 31 -36.70 -23.92 -3.80
C VAL A 31 -35.18 -23.82 -3.85
N PHE A 32 -34.70 -22.59 -3.93
CA PHE A 32 -33.30 -22.31 -3.66
C PHE A 32 -33.15 -22.24 -2.14
N CYS A 33 -32.67 -23.33 -1.56
CA CYS A 33 -32.14 -23.31 -0.20
C CYS A 33 -30.94 -22.37 -0.18
N ILE A 34 -31.13 -21.11 0.19
CA ILE A 34 -30.01 -20.23 0.57
C ILE A 34 -29.71 -20.54 2.03
N THR A 35 -28.89 -21.56 2.24
CA THR A 35 -28.08 -21.64 3.45
C THR A 35 -27.05 -20.51 3.42
N GLY A 36 -26.81 -19.92 4.58
CA GLY A 36 -26.07 -18.68 4.74
C GLY A 36 -24.70 -18.69 4.06
N ASN A 37 -24.47 -17.63 3.28
CA ASN A 37 -23.16 -17.12 2.93
C ASN A 37 -23.27 -15.59 2.84
N ALA A 38 -23.51 -14.94 3.97
CA ALA A 38 -23.33 -13.50 4.11
C ALA A 38 -21.83 -13.18 4.31
N TRP A 39 -20.92 -13.75 3.49
CA TRP A 39 -19.48 -13.47 3.54
C TRP A 39 -18.82 -13.88 2.21
N ARG A 40 -19.32 -13.37 1.07
CA ARG A 40 -18.56 -13.36 -0.19
C ARG A 40 -18.84 -12.07 -0.96
N ALA A 41 -17.73 -11.44 -1.35
CA ALA A 41 -17.58 -10.29 -2.25
C ALA A 41 -17.50 -8.90 -1.59
N ASN A 42 -16.34 -8.60 -1.00
CA ASN A 42 -15.72 -7.29 -1.24
C ASN A 42 -15.32 -7.29 -2.72
N THR A 43 -16.05 -6.55 -3.55
CA THR A 43 -15.71 -6.42 -4.97
C THR A 43 -14.44 -5.58 -5.09
N LEU A 44 -13.58 -5.96 -6.04
CA LEU A 44 -12.39 -5.19 -6.44
C LEU A 44 -12.71 -3.71 -6.70
N GLU A 45 -13.96 -3.38 -7.03
CA GLU A 45 -14.51 -2.04 -7.25
C GLU A 45 -14.39 -1.10 -6.04
N GLU A 46 -14.56 -1.60 -4.81
CA GLU A 46 -14.48 -0.75 -3.60
C GLU A 46 -13.04 -0.53 -3.13
N MET A 47 -12.12 -1.45 -3.50
CA MET A 47 -10.67 -1.28 -3.33
C MET A 47 -10.04 -0.48 -4.48
N GLN A 48 -10.75 -0.33 -5.61
CA GLN A 48 -10.42 0.49 -6.79
C GLN A 48 -10.82 1.95 -6.64
N ALA A 49 -10.84 2.50 -5.43
CA ALA A 49 -10.65 3.94 -5.25
C ALA A 49 -9.19 4.37 -5.50
N THR A 50 -8.52 3.69 -6.44
CA THR A 50 -7.34 4.15 -7.15
C THR A 50 -7.74 5.36 -7.99
N ALA A 51 -6.91 6.39 -8.03
CA ALA A 51 -7.16 7.52 -8.93
C ALA A 51 -7.34 7.00 -10.37
N ASN A 52 -8.32 7.54 -11.09
CA ASN A 52 -8.49 7.25 -12.52
C ASN A 52 -7.20 7.68 -13.27
N SER A 53 -6.81 6.96 -14.32
CA SER A 53 -5.63 7.27 -15.14
C SER A 53 -5.59 8.75 -15.55
N ASP A 54 -6.73 9.35 -15.93
CA ASP A 54 -6.80 10.76 -16.32
C ASP A 54 -6.48 11.71 -15.16
N GLU A 55 -6.96 11.40 -13.95
CA GLU A 55 -6.67 12.20 -12.75
C GLU A 55 -5.18 12.11 -12.39
N ILE A 56 -4.58 10.91 -12.49
CA ILE A 56 -3.15 10.70 -12.29
C ILE A 56 -2.34 11.57 -13.26
N ILE A 57 -2.71 11.58 -14.54
CA ILE A 57 -2.03 12.34 -15.57
C ILE A 57 -2.13 13.85 -15.31
N GLN A 58 -3.33 14.34 -14.97
CA GLN A 58 -3.55 15.75 -14.63
C GLN A 58 -2.76 16.18 -13.38
N ASN A 59 -2.69 15.31 -12.37
CA ASN A 59 -1.90 15.58 -11.16
C ASN A 59 -0.42 15.72 -11.48
N GLN A 60 0.14 14.81 -12.29
CA GLN A 60 1.54 14.88 -12.72
C GLN A 60 1.85 16.18 -13.46
N GLU A 61 0.98 16.61 -14.38
CA GLU A 61 1.16 17.86 -15.13
C GLU A 61 1.12 19.08 -14.21
N ARG A 62 0.16 19.12 -13.29
CA ARG A 62 0.03 20.18 -12.28
C ARG A 62 1.24 20.28 -11.36
N LEU A 63 1.75 19.14 -10.88
CA LEU A 63 2.88 19.10 -9.95
C LEU A 63 4.19 19.51 -10.63
N LYS A 64 4.42 19.07 -11.87
CA LYS A 64 5.57 19.51 -12.70
C LYS A 64 5.54 21.02 -12.96
N ALA A 65 4.38 21.59 -13.24
CA ALA A 65 4.23 23.03 -13.43
C ALA A 65 4.54 23.83 -12.15
N GLY A 66 4.15 23.30 -10.98
CA GLY A 66 4.44 23.90 -9.68
C GLY A 66 5.93 23.88 -9.30
N GLU A 67 6.64 22.79 -9.58
CA GLU A 67 8.09 22.69 -9.33
C GLU A 67 8.90 23.70 -10.16
N ASN A 68 8.53 23.88 -11.44
CA ASN A 68 9.19 24.86 -12.32
C ASN A 68 8.94 26.32 -11.93
N GLY A 69 7.89 26.60 -11.15
CA GLY A 69 7.59 27.94 -10.65
C GLY A 69 8.35 28.31 -9.35
N GLN A 70 8.92 27.34 -8.64
CA GLN A 70 9.70 27.58 -7.42
C GLN A 70 11.19 27.82 -7.69
N THR A 71 11.71 27.38 -8.84
CA THR A 71 13.12 27.55 -9.22
C THR A 71 13.48 28.97 -9.67
N SER A 72 12.51 29.87 -9.87
CA SER A 72 12.76 31.27 -10.25
C SER A 72 12.90 32.27 -9.09
N ASN A 73 12.63 31.86 -7.84
CA ASN A 73 12.57 32.76 -6.68
C ASN A 73 13.55 32.42 -5.54
N GLN A 74 14.66 31.74 -5.83
CA GLN A 74 15.73 31.47 -4.85
C GLN A 74 17.03 32.20 -5.20
N HIS A 75 16.95 33.52 -5.38
CA HIS A 75 18.09 34.43 -5.27
C HIS A 75 17.60 35.82 -4.86
N ALA A 76 17.30 35.97 -3.57
CA ALA A 76 17.27 37.25 -2.87
C ALA A 76 17.39 36.97 -1.37
N GLU A 77 18.62 36.96 -0.86
CA GLU A 77 18.89 37.10 0.56
C GLU A 77 18.67 38.56 0.97
N GLY A 78 18.05 38.79 2.13
CA GLY A 78 17.80 40.12 2.67
C GLY A 78 16.92 40.09 3.92
N GLU A 79 17.57 39.84 5.07
CA GLU A 79 17.33 40.40 6.42
C GLU A 79 16.04 41.22 6.69
N THR A 80 15.28 40.86 7.74
CA THR A 80 15.00 41.70 8.92
C THR A 80 14.01 41.05 9.90
N ASP A 81 14.11 41.54 11.13
CA ASP A 81 13.70 40.99 12.41
C ASP A 81 12.31 41.46 12.89
N SER A 82 11.81 40.82 13.95
CA SER A 82 10.72 41.23 14.86
C SER A 82 9.24 41.08 14.44
N ALA A 83 8.50 40.25 15.19
CA ALA A 83 7.35 40.67 16.00
C ALA A 83 6.58 39.45 16.53
N GLU A 84 6.74 39.21 17.82
CA GLU A 84 6.02 38.23 18.62
C GLU A 84 4.56 38.65 18.85
N LYS A 85 3.71 37.65 19.11
CA LYS A 85 2.53 37.70 20.02
C LYS A 85 1.15 37.95 19.41
N SER A 86 0.45 36.85 19.10
CA SER A 86 -1.00 36.67 19.36
C SER A 86 -1.47 35.28 18.89
N SER A 87 -1.78 34.39 19.83
CA SER A 87 -2.91 33.41 19.76
C SER A 87 -2.68 32.23 20.72
N SER A 88 -2.88 32.49 22.01
CA SER A 88 -3.23 31.44 22.95
C SER A 88 -4.60 30.84 22.59
N LEU A 89 -4.69 29.51 22.64
CA LEU A 89 -5.91 28.70 22.77
C LEU A 89 -6.84 28.61 21.55
N ARG A 90 -6.50 27.68 20.64
CA ARG A 90 -7.50 26.78 20.00
C ARG A 90 -6.94 25.36 19.93
N LYS A 91 -7.28 24.55 20.94
CA LYS A 91 -7.13 23.08 20.90
C LYS A 91 -8.17 22.50 19.94
N GLY A 92 -7.68 22.09 18.77
CA GLY A 92 -8.32 21.20 17.82
C GLY A 92 -7.22 20.82 16.85
N ALA A 93 -6.91 19.52 16.70
CA ALA A 93 -5.83 19.02 15.86
C ALA A 93 -6.12 19.32 14.38
N GLY A 94 -5.88 20.57 13.97
CA GLY A 94 -5.90 21.01 12.59
C GLY A 94 -4.62 20.51 11.93
N TYR A 95 -4.73 19.45 11.15
CA TYR A 95 -3.68 19.04 10.22
C TYR A 95 -3.42 20.20 9.26
N ASN A 96 -2.29 20.91 9.43
CA ASN A 96 -1.95 22.04 8.60
C ASN A 96 -1.71 21.56 7.16
N VAL A 97 -2.42 22.16 6.21
CA VAL A 97 -2.74 21.54 4.91
C VAL A 97 -1.76 21.96 3.80
N ASP A 98 -0.69 22.69 4.13
CA ASP A 98 0.10 23.45 3.15
C ASP A 98 1.55 22.95 2.92
N GLN A 99 2.00 21.94 3.66
CA GLN A 99 3.40 21.46 3.57
C GLN A 99 3.61 20.22 2.68
N ARG A 100 2.60 19.77 1.91
CA ARG A 100 2.54 18.38 1.38
C ARG A 100 3.30 18.11 0.07
N ALA A 101 3.86 19.13 -0.57
CA ALA A 101 4.81 18.97 -1.68
C ALA A 101 6.28 18.97 -1.19
N LYS A 102 6.53 19.35 0.08
CA LYS A 102 7.87 19.30 0.66
C LYS A 102 8.14 17.88 1.16
N MET A 103 9.31 17.36 0.81
CA MET A 103 9.84 16.15 1.41
C MET A 103 10.26 16.48 2.84
N ASP A 104 9.62 15.82 3.81
CA ASP A 104 9.87 15.99 5.24
C ASP A 104 10.07 14.60 5.83
N TYR A 105 11.31 14.13 5.84
CA TYR A 105 11.68 12.80 6.35
C TYR A 105 11.76 12.79 7.88
N ASP A 106 12.31 13.84 8.48
CA ASP A 106 12.56 13.92 9.93
C ASP A 106 11.26 14.08 10.71
N GLY A 107 10.24 14.70 10.11
CA GLY A 107 8.91 14.80 10.69
C GLY A 107 8.10 13.50 10.64
N VAL A 108 8.48 12.50 9.84
CA VAL A 108 7.67 11.27 9.66
C VAL A 108 7.55 10.48 10.96
N SER A 109 6.31 10.34 11.42
CA SER A 109 5.94 9.53 12.60
C SER A 109 4.96 8.43 12.20
N ILE A 110 4.95 7.33 12.96
CA ILE A 110 3.97 6.26 12.74
C ILE A 110 2.60 6.75 13.24
N PRO A 111 1.58 6.84 12.37
CA PRO A 111 0.26 7.27 12.78
C PRO A 111 -0.47 6.16 13.55
N SER A 112 -1.53 6.52 14.26
CA SER A 112 -2.51 5.55 14.76
C SER A 112 -3.40 5.03 13.63
N LEU A 113 -3.95 3.81 13.81
CA LEU A 113 -4.88 3.23 12.85
C LEU A 113 -6.13 4.11 12.64
N SER A 114 -6.62 4.77 13.69
CA SER A 114 -7.74 5.70 13.60
C SER A 114 -7.41 6.92 12.75
N GLN A 115 -6.20 7.47 12.82
CA GLN A 115 -5.77 8.57 11.95
C GLN A 115 -5.73 8.15 10.47
N VAL A 116 -5.23 6.94 10.17
CA VAL A 116 -5.26 6.39 8.81
C VAL A 116 -6.70 6.23 8.32
N TYR A 117 -7.58 5.66 9.14
CA TYR A 117 -8.98 5.49 8.79
C TYR A 117 -9.72 6.83 8.57
N GLU A 118 -9.55 7.80 9.48
CA GLU A 118 -10.15 9.12 9.35
C GLU A 118 -9.65 9.87 8.12
N ALA A 119 -8.36 9.78 7.81
CA ALA A 119 -7.77 10.38 6.61
C ALA A 119 -8.43 9.82 5.35
N ASN A 120 -8.65 8.51 5.28
CA ASN A 120 -9.20 7.85 4.10
C ASN A 120 -10.72 8.01 3.91
N LYS A 121 -11.43 8.69 4.82
CA LYS A 121 -12.84 9.03 4.59
C LYS A 121 -12.99 9.92 3.33
N PRO A 122 -14.04 9.74 2.50
CA PRO A 122 -14.21 10.48 1.25
C PRO A 122 -14.07 12.00 1.38
N ARG A 123 -14.62 12.56 2.47
CA ARG A 123 -14.55 14.00 2.80
C ARG A 123 -13.12 14.54 2.99
N ASN A 124 -12.19 13.70 3.42
CA ASN A 124 -10.84 14.11 3.84
C ASN A 124 -9.79 13.83 2.75
N ARG A 125 -10.03 12.83 1.88
CA ARG A 125 -9.03 12.39 0.89
C ARG A 125 -8.86 13.33 -0.29
N LYS A 126 -9.87 14.14 -0.65
CA LYS A 126 -9.89 14.90 -1.93
C LYS A 126 -8.61 15.69 -2.20
N LYS A 127 -8.06 16.37 -1.19
CA LYS A 127 -6.82 17.14 -1.37
C LYS A 127 -5.58 16.25 -1.50
N ALA A 128 -5.51 15.14 -0.76
CA ALA A 128 -4.40 14.19 -0.88
C ALA A 128 -4.40 13.49 -2.24
N MET A 129 -5.58 13.23 -2.82
CA MET A 129 -5.70 12.63 -4.15
C MET A 129 -5.06 13.49 -5.24
N SER A 130 -5.01 14.82 -5.08
CA SER A 130 -4.29 15.69 -6.03
C SER A 130 -2.78 15.41 -6.12
N TYR A 131 -2.18 14.75 -5.12
CA TYR A 131 -0.77 14.39 -5.12
C TYR A 131 -0.51 12.98 -5.66
N VAL A 132 -1.55 12.25 -6.06
CA VAL A 132 -1.38 10.90 -6.61
C VAL A 132 -0.79 11.00 -8.01
N VAL A 133 0.37 10.35 -8.18
CA VAL A 133 1.14 10.30 -9.42
C VAL A 133 1.22 8.88 -10.00
N GLY A 134 0.60 7.90 -9.36
CA GLY A 134 0.54 6.54 -9.89
C GLY A 134 -0.05 5.55 -8.90
N THR A 135 0.10 4.27 -9.21
CA THR A 135 -0.31 3.16 -8.35
C THR A 135 0.77 2.09 -8.26
N ILE A 136 0.79 1.36 -7.15
CA ILE A 136 1.62 0.18 -6.91
C ILE A 136 0.74 -1.02 -6.58
N SER A 137 1.11 -2.19 -7.11
CA SER A 137 0.47 -3.46 -6.84
C SER A 137 1.51 -4.56 -6.60
N ILE A 138 1.36 -5.33 -5.53
CA ILE A 138 2.18 -6.52 -5.23
C ILE A 138 1.22 -7.66 -4.86
N PRO A 139 0.75 -8.44 -5.86
CA PRO A 139 -0.31 -9.42 -5.64
C PRO A 139 0.03 -10.52 -4.64
N SER A 140 1.30 -10.93 -4.55
CA SER A 140 1.75 -12.00 -3.63
C SER A 140 1.47 -11.67 -2.16
N VAL A 141 1.35 -10.38 -1.82
CA VAL A 141 1.11 -9.88 -0.46
C VAL A 141 -0.12 -8.96 -0.36
N ASN A 142 -1.03 -9.00 -1.34
CA ASN A 142 -2.27 -8.21 -1.34
C ASN A 142 -2.06 -6.70 -1.11
N ILE A 143 -1.02 -6.12 -1.74
CA ILE A 143 -0.79 -4.67 -1.71
C ILE A 143 -1.34 -4.06 -2.99
N HIS A 144 -2.23 -3.07 -2.83
CA HIS A 144 -2.75 -2.21 -3.90
C HIS A 144 -2.91 -0.79 -3.35
N LEU A 145 -2.03 0.14 -3.74
CA LEU A 145 -1.98 1.49 -3.16
C LEU A 145 -1.79 2.56 -4.24
N ASN A 146 -2.25 3.77 -3.93
CA ASN A 146 -1.82 4.97 -4.65
C ASN A 146 -0.36 5.30 -4.30
N ILE A 147 0.33 5.92 -5.25
CA ILE A 147 1.64 6.52 -5.08
C ILE A 147 1.47 8.04 -5.09
N LEU A 148 1.85 8.69 -4.00
CA LEU A 148 1.79 10.14 -3.83
C LEU A 148 3.18 10.75 -4.00
N GLN A 149 3.26 11.92 -4.63
CA GLN A 149 4.52 12.67 -4.75
C GLN A 149 4.91 13.29 -3.40
N GLY A 150 6.12 12.96 -2.94
CA GLY A 150 6.73 13.52 -1.75
C GLY A 150 6.34 12.79 -0.46
N THR A 151 7.35 12.29 0.25
CA THR A 151 7.21 11.74 1.59
C THR A 151 7.00 12.85 2.63
N ASN A 152 5.89 12.78 3.34
CA ASN A 152 5.59 13.56 4.54
C ASN A 152 4.48 12.86 5.33
N ASN A 153 4.28 13.28 6.59
CA ASN A 153 3.27 12.71 7.48
C ASN A 153 1.88 12.60 6.87
N VAL A 154 1.48 13.54 6.00
CA VAL A 154 0.12 13.52 5.48
C VAL A 154 -0.01 12.57 4.30
N ASN A 155 0.91 12.63 3.33
CA ASN A 155 0.82 11.79 2.14
C ASN A 155 0.94 10.30 2.49
N MET A 156 1.75 9.96 3.50
CA MET A 156 1.92 8.58 3.96
C MET A 156 0.66 7.97 4.61
N LEU A 157 -0.35 8.78 4.96
CA LEU A 157 -1.66 8.27 5.41
C LEU A 157 -2.50 7.66 4.28
N TYR A 158 -2.19 7.99 3.02
CA TYR A 158 -3.02 7.68 1.85
C TYR A 158 -2.43 6.64 0.90
N GLY A 159 -1.17 6.24 1.10
CA GLY A 159 -0.52 5.27 0.23
C GLY A 159 1.00 5.27 0.33
N ALA A 160 1.63 4.77 -0.73
CA ALA A 160 3.07 4.85 -0.91
C ALA A 160 3.47 6.28 -1.32
N THR A 161 4.69 6.68 -1.00
CA THR A 161 5.19 8.05 -1.25
C THR A 161 6.56 8.04 -1.92
N THR A 162 6.80 8.99 -2.82
CA THR A 162 8.12 9.12 -3.47
C THR A 162 9.14 9.76 -2.52
N MET A 163 10.32 9.14 -2.46
CA MET A 163 11.41 9.49 -1.53
C MET A 163 12.54 10.31 -2.16
N LEU A 164 12.53 10.56 -3.47
CA LEU A 164 13.55 11.39 -4.12
C LEU A 164 12.86 12.42 -5.03
N PRO A 165 13.46 13.60 -5.23
CA PRO A 165 12.93 14.59 -6.17
C PRO A 165 12.97 14.05 -7.60
N HIS A 166 11.96 14.43 -8.39
CA HIS A 166 11.86 14.15 -9.83
C HIS A 166 12.02 12.66 -10.21
N GLN A 167 11.62 11.72 -9.34
CA GLN A 167 11.62 10.30 -9.69
C GLN A 167 10.69 10.01 -10.87
N GLU A 168 11.17 9.16 -11.78
CA GLU A 168 10.40 8.70 -12.93
C GLU A 168 10.30 7.18 -12.94
N MET A 169 9.09 6.64 -13.10
CA MET A 169 8.91 5.19 -13.19
C MET A 169 9.67 4.61 -14.40
N GLY A 170 10.31 3.47 -14.19
CA GLY A 170 11.13 2.80 -15.21
C GLY A 170 12.49 3.46 -15.47
N LYS A 171 12.92 4.44 -14.67
CA LYS A 171 14.25 5.04 -14.76
C LYS A 171 14.96 5.02 -13.41
N GLY A 172 16.25 4.74 -13.44
CA GLY A 172 17.12 4.77 -12.25
C GLY A 172 16.55 4.00 -11.06
N ASN A 173 16.76 4.51 -9.85
CA ASN A 173 16.21 3.94 -8.63
C ASN A 173 14.91 4.65 -8.25
N TYR A 174 13.77 3.98 -8.47
CA TYR A 174 12.46 4.49 -8.10
C TYR A 174 12.14 4.10 -6.66
N VAL A 175 12.28 5.05 -5.73
CA VAL A 175 12.18 4.78 -4.30
C VAL A 175 10.79 5.16 -3.76
N LEU A 176 10.15 4.21 -3.09
CA LEU A 176 8.86 4.39 -2.43
C LEU A 176 8.93 4.07 -0.94
N ALA A 177 8.32 4.91 -0.11
CA ALA A 177 8.12 4.64 1.30
C ALA A 177 6.63 4.49 1.66
N GLY A 178 6.34 3.66 2.66
CA GLY A 178 5.01 3.50 3.25
C GLY A 178 5.10 3.02 4.70
N HIS A 179 4.06 3.25 5.48
CA HIS A 179 4.05 2.80 6.88
C HIS A 179 3.82 1.29 7.00
N ASN A 180 4.48 0.69 7.99
CA ASN A 180 4.07 -0.57 8.60
C ASN A 180 3.24 -0.25 9.83
N MET A 181 1.96 -0.57 9.79
CA MET A 181 0.97 -0.25 10.82
C MET A 181 0.76 -1.39 11.82
N LYS A 182 1.52 -2.50 11.70
CA LYS A 182 1.29 -3.75 12.46
C LYS A 182 -0.10 -4.37 12.25
N GLU A 183 -0.85 -3.87 11.26
CA GLU A 183 -2.21 -4.30 10.92
C GLU A 183 -2.21 -4.82 9.49
N ARG A 184 -2.74 -6.03 9.28
CA ARG A 184 -2.72 -6.67 7.95
C ARG A 184 -3.56 -5.87 6.97
N ASN A 185 -3.11 -5.85 5.71
CA ASN A 185 -3.78 -5.16 4.60
C ASN A 185 -3.85 -3.64 4.72
N VAL A 186 -3.08 -3.02 5.62
CA VAL A 186 -2.97 -1.57 5.73
C VAL A 186 -1.61 -1.12 5.22
N LEU A 187 -1.59 -0.25 4.20
CA LEU A 187 -0.37 0.35 3.64
C LEU A 187 0.70 -0.73 3.31
N PHE A 188 1.94 -0.54 3.76
CA PHE A 188 3.06 -1.48 3.52
C PHE A 188 3.20 -2.55 4.61
N SER A 189 2.22 -2.71 5.50
CA SER A 189 2.28 -3.69 6.59
C SER A 189 2.41 -5.14 6.09
N ASN A 190 1.90 -5.44 4.88
CA ASN A 190 2.03 -6.77 4.30
C ASN A 190 3.41 -7.04 3.67
N LEU A 191 4.35 -6.09 3.64
CA LEU A 191 5.72 -6.37 3.18
C LEU A 191 6.49 -7.24 4.19
N ILE A 192 6.23 -7.02 5.49
CA ILE A 192 6.90 -7.68 6.61
C ILE A 192 5.92 -7.82 7.79
N THR A 193 5.78 -9.04 8.32
CA THR A 193 4.92 -9.33 9.48
C THR A 193 5.75 -10.06 10.53
N ASP A 194 5.74 -9.58 11.77
CA ASP A 194 6.53 -10.15 12.88
C ASP A 194 8.00 -10.40 12.50
N ASP A 195 8.61 -9.39 11.87
CA ASP A 195 9.99 -9.38 11.34
C ASP A 195 10.29 -10.43 10.26
N LYS A 196 9.26 -11.08 9.71
CA LYS A 196 9.38 -12.04 8.60
C LYS A 196 9.01 -11.38 7.27
N PRO A 197 9.92 -11.36 6.29
CA PRO A 197 9.59 -10.96 4.92
C PRO A 197 8.41 -11.76 4.40
N GLN A 198 7.42 -11.08 3.81
CA GLN A 198 6.30 -11.73 3.13
C GLN A 198 6.46 -11.69 1.60
N VAL A 199 7.30 -10.77 1.12
CA VAL A 199 7.69 -10.65 -0.29
C VAL A 199 9.01 -11.38 -0.51
N HIS A 200 9.08 -12.17 -1.58
CA HIS A 200 10.22 -13.04 -1.88
C HIS A 200 10.83 -12.75 -3.27
N LYS A 201 12.07 -13.19 -3.48
CA LYS A 201 12.72 -13.14 -4.79
C LYS A 201 11.84 -13.80 -5.85
N GLY A 202 11.65 -13.12 -6.99
CA GLY A 202 10.77 -13.56 -8.07
C GLY A 202 9.35 -12.98 -8.01
N ASP A 203 8.92 -12.43 -6.87
CA ASP A 203 7.62 -11.76 -6.77
C ASP A 203 7.56 -10.54 -7.71
N LYS A 204 6.37 -10.28 -8.26
CA LYS A 204 6.15 -9.17 -9.18
C LYS A 204 5.62 -7.94 -8.46
N ILE A 205 6.22 -6.79 -8.77
CA ILE A 205 5.76 -5.46 -8.36
C ILE A 205 5.32 -4.72 -9.63
N TYR A 206 4.08 -4.28 -9.66
CA TYR A 206 3.52 -3.54 -10.80
C TYR A 206 3.35 -2.08 -10.42
N LEU A 207 3.89 -1.18 -11.23
CA LEU A 207 3.60 0.24 -11.16
C LEU A 207 2.77 0.68 -12.36
N SER A 208 1.97 1.73 -12.17
CA SER A 208 1.30 2.45 -13.25
C SER A 208 1.39 3.94 -13.00
N ASP A 209 1.76 4.71 -14.02
CA ASP A 209 1.76 6.18 -14.00
C ASP A 209 0.48 6.77 -14.63
N GLY A 210 -0.53 5.94 -14.89
CA GLY A 210 -1.75 6.28 -15.61
C GLY A 210 -1.65 6.09 -17.13
N LYS A 211 -0.45 6.17 -17.72
CA LYS A 211 -0.18 6.02 -19.16
C LYS A 211 0.44 4.67 -19.50
N LYS A 212 1.42 4.25 -18.69
CA LYS A 212 2.24 3.06 -18.89
C LYS A 212 2.25 2.22 -17.62
N ARG A 213 2.35 0.90 -17.83
CA ARG A 213 2.59 -0.08 -16.76
C ARG A 213 4.04 -0.52 -16.76
N TYR A 214 4.60 -0.71 -15.57
CA TYR A 214 5.96 -1.14 -15.35
C TYR A 214 5.93 -2.38 -14.47
N THR A 215 6.60 -3.45 -14.91
CA THR A 215 6.71 -4.68 -14.14
C THR A 215 8.12 -4.80 -13.62
N TYR A 216 8.26 -4.91 -12.31
CA TYR A 216 9.51 -5.22 -11.65
C TYR A 216 9.43 -6.62 -11.05
N GLU A 217 10.57 -7.27 -10.94
CA GLU A 217 10.75 -8.53 -10.22
C GLU A 217 11.66 -8.31 -9.02
N VAL A 218 11.22 -8.79 -7.85
CA VAL A 218 11.98 -8.71 -6.60
C VAL A 218 13.26 -9.50 -6.73
N THR A 219 14.39 -8.86 -6.45
CA THR A 219 15.71 -9.48 -6.47
C THR A 219 16.16 -9.92 -5.09
N TYR A 220 15.92 -9.09 -4.08
CA TYR A 220 16.29 -9.37 -2.69
C TYR A 220 15.47 -8.50 -1.72
N THR A 221 15.48 -8.92 -0.46
CA THR A 221 14.96 -8.16 0.67
C THR A 221 16.02 -8.09 1.76
N GLU A 222 16.02 -7.01 2.54
CA GLU A 222 16.97 -6.82 3.64
C GLU A 222 16.37 -5.97 4.76
N THR A 223 16.88 -6.16 5.98
CA THR A 223 16.62 -5.27 7.11
C THR A 223 17.88 -4.46 7.39
N ILE A 224 17.78 -3.14 7.34
CA ILE A 224 18.91 -2.22 7.49
C ILE A 224 18.70 -1.26 8.66
N ASN A 225 19.79 -0.75 9.23
CA ASN A 225 19.71 0.33 10.21
C ASN A 225 19.10 1.59 9.56
N MET A 226 18.31 2.36 10.32
CA MET A 226 17.64 3.56 9.82
C MET A 226 18.58 4.63 9.25
N HIS A 227 19.86 4.65 9.65
CA HIS A 227 20.87 5.57 9.13
C HIS A 227 21.55 5.08 7.85
N ASN A 228 21.28 3.84 7.40
CA ASN A 228 21.82 3.34 6.15
C ASN A 228 20.97 3.86 4.97
N THR A 229 21.54 4.81 4.23
CA THR A 229 20.91 5.44 3.06
C THR A 229 21.36 4.84 1.73
N LYS A 230 22.22 3.81 1.72
CA LYS A 230 22.80 3.27 0.48
C LYS A 230 21.75 2.73 -0.50
N CYS A 231 20.64 2.24 0.02
CA CYS A 231 19.48 1.80 -0.75
C CYS A 231 18.73 2.94 -1.48
N LEU A 232 19.04 4.20 -1.17
CA LEU A 232 18.56 5.39 -1.88
C LEU A 232 19.47 5.82 -3.04
N ASN A 233 20.63 5.18 -3.21
CA ASN A 233 21.60 5.60 -4.22
C ASN A 233 21.00 5.51 -5.63
N PRO A 234 21.41 6.43 -6.53
CA PRO A 234 20.99 6.38 -7.91
C PRO A 234 21.50 5.10 -8.58
N SER A 235 20.72 4.60 -9.53
CA SER A 235 21.05 3.44 -10.35
C SER A 235 21.06 3.83 -11.82
N LYS A 236 21.92 3.18 -12.62
CA LYS A 236 21.85 3.26 -14.09
C LYS A 236 20.76 2.34 -14.64
N GLU A 237 20.59 1.17 -14.02
CA GLU A 237 19.53 0.22 -14.37
C GLU A 237 18.21 0.65 -13.74
N PRO A 238 17.06 0.47 -14.41
CA PRO A 238 15.75 0.67 -13.81
C PRO A 238 15.49 -0.34 -12.67
N VAL A 239 15.48 0.18 -11.45
CA VAL A 239 15.22 -0.57 -10.22
C VAL A 239 14.13 0.10 -9.41
N ILE A 240 13.49 -0.67 -8.53
CA ILE A 240 12.53 -0.19 -7.55
C ILE A 240 13.03 -0.55 -6.15
N THR A 241 12.93 0.42 -5.24
CA THR A 241 13.24 0.20 -3.82
C THR A 241 12.02 0.57 -2.99
N LEU A 242 11.46 -0.39 -2.24
CA LEU A 242 10.37 -0.15 -1.31
C LEU A 242 10.92 -0.09 0.12
N PHE A 243 10.47 0.90 0.88
CA PHE A 243 10.86 1.14 2.27
C PHE A 243 9.66 1.06 3.21
N THR A 244 9.82 0.33 4.30
CA THR A 244 8.90 0.39 5.43
C THR A 244 9.64 0.25 6.76
N CYS A 245 8.99 0.62 7.86
CA CYS A 245 9.56 0.44 9.20
C CYS A 245 9.46 -1.02 9.67
N THR A 246 10.45 -1.48 10.42
CA THR A 246 10.30 -2.69 11.25
C THR A 246 9.63 -2.35 12.58
N LEU A 247 9.40 -3.36 13.41
CA LEU A 247 8.69 -3.20 14.68
C LEU A 247 9.63 -2.86 15.86
N ASP A 248 10.94 -2.82 15.64
CA ASP A 248 11.94 -2.48 16.65
C ASP A 248 12.01 -0.97 16.86
N HIS A 249 11.83 -0.52 18.11
CA HIS A 249 11.87 0.89 18.47
C HIS A 249 12.87 1.14 19.61
N ASP A 250 13.44 2.35 19.65
CA ASP A 250 14.13 2.84 20.84
C ASP A 250 13.15 3.30 21.92
N ASN A 251 13.68 3.75 23.06
CA ASN A 251 12.88 4.24 24.19
C ASN A 251 12.06 5.50 23.87
N SER A 252 12.32 6.18 22.74
CA SER A 252 11.53 7.31 22.25
C SER A 252 10.40 6.90 21.31
N GLY A 253 10.31 5.60 20.97
CA GLY A 253 9.34 5.06 20.02
C GLY A 253 9.80 5.15 18.56
N LYS A 254 11.03 5.61 18.29
CA LYS A 254 11.57 5.71 16.92
C LYS A 254 12.05 4.35 16.44
N THR A 255 11.65 3.97 15.22
CA THR A 255 12.03 2.67 14.64
C THR A 255 13.50 2.63 14.26
N LEU A 256 14.23 1.64 14.76
CA LEU A 256 15.68 1.51 14.59
C LEU A 256 16.10 0.93 13.24
N TYR A 257 15.23 0.12 12.64
CA TYR A 257 15.50 -0.55 11.38
C TYR A 257 14.42 -0.27 10.33
N ARG A 258 14.78 -0.51 9.08
CA ARG A 258 13.92 -0.42 7.90
C ARG A 258 13.97 -1.74 7.16
N PHE A 259 12.80 -2.23 6.76
CA PHE A 259 12.71 -3.33 5.82
C PHE A 259 12.71 -2.76 4.40
N VAL A 260 13.59 -3.30 3.58
CA VAL A 260 13.80 -2.88 2.20
C VAL A 260 13.50 -4.04 1.26
N VAL A 261 12.73 -3.74 0.21
CA VAL A 261 12.52 -4.64 -0.93
C VAL A 261 13.15 -4.00 -2.14
N HIS A 262 14.03 -4.73 -2.82
CA HIS A 262 14.65 -4.28 -4.06
C HIS A 262 14.20 -5.15 -5.23
N GLY A 263 13.88 -4.53 -6.37
CA GLY A 263 13.51 -5.22 -7.60
C GLY A 263 14.06 -4.57 -8.86
N LYS A 264 14.17 -5.34 -9.94
CA LYS A 264 14.62 -4.89 -11.27
C LYS A 264 13.46 -4.89 -12.26
N LEU A 265 13.43 -3.92 -13.17
CA LEU A 265 12.45 -3.88 -14.25
C LEU A 265 12.63 -5.09 -15.19
N VAL A 266 11.53 -5.69 -15.64
CA VAL A 266 11.49 -6.87 -16.54
C VAL A 266 10.52 -6.70 -17.70
#